data_AF-Q965Z4-F1
#
_entry.id   AF-Q965Z4-F1
#
_cell.length_a   1.000
_cell.length_b   1.000
_cell.length_c   1.000
_cell.angle_alpha   90.00
_cell.angle_beta   90.00
_cell.angle_gamma   90.00
#
_symmetry.space_group_name_H-M   'P 1'
#
loop_
_entity.id
_entity.type
_entity.pdbx_description
1 polymer ?
#
loop_
_entity_poly.entity_id
_entity_poly.type
_entity_poly.pdbx_seq_one_letter_code
_entity_poly.pdbx_strand_id
1 'polypeptide(L)'
;MINLFNVALIGSVLLGVAHGASVATAGSRYFRCTVEDGFQAAKCLSRLINIQEKVQEHDMANQSNMKNFVSACNSLHTCFSNIRCDKNKEYMLKSVENYCEFVAYVHVDFAECNEKLNDNGSKCFKNWEPMSIGIPDMNDEICEKIFKRKDCMKKDIVKTCGKKEWRSFREKVINPFAKKCDFRRY
;
A
#
# COMPACT_ATOMS: atom_id res chain seq x y z
N MET A 1 -4.22 -21.08 -5.64
CA MET A 1 -3.53 -20.62 -6.86
C MET A 1 -2.53 -19.56 -6.44
N ILE A 2 -1.25 -19.78 -6.73
CA ILE A 2 -0.14 -18.89 -6.34
C ILE A 2 -0.32 -17.57 -7.08
N ASN A 3 -0.75 -16.53 -6.36
CA ASN A 3 -1.09 -15.26 -6.97
C ASN A 3 0.16 -14.38 -7.10
N LEU A 4 0.37 -13.91 -8.32
CA LEU A 4 1.57 -13.27 -8.88
C LEU A 4 1.81 -11.84 -8.34
N PHE A 5 1.85 -11.60 -7.03
CA PHE A 5 2.50 -10.39 -6.47
C PHE A 5 4.03 -10.61 -6.44
N ASN A 6 4.58 -10.93 -7.60
CA ASN A 6 5.97 -11.34 -7.82
C ASN A 6 6.97 -10.40 -7.12
N VAL A 7 7.54 -10.85 -6.00
CA VAL A 7 9.00 -11.01 -5.76
C VAL A 7 9.89 -9.76 -5.89
N ALA A 8 9.38 -8.55 -6.14
CA ALA A 8 10.22 -7.37 -6.44
C ALA A 8 10.56 -6.44 -5.26
N LEU A 9 10.00 -6.65 -4.05
CA LEU A 9 10.05 -5.63 -2.97
C LEU A 9 11.13 -5.83 -1.88
N ILE A 10 11.96 -6.88 -1.96
CA ILE A 10 12.96 -7.17 -0.90
C ILE A 10 14.29 -6.41 -1.12
N GLY A 11 14.50 -5.78 -2.28
CA GLY A 11 15.82 -5.25 -2.68
C GLY A 11 16.14 -3.78 -2.35
N SER A 12 15.16 -2.90 -2.15
CA SER A 12 15.41 -1.43 -2.16
C SER A 12 15.38 -0.73 -0.80
N VAL A 13 14.94 -1.42 0.28
CA VAL A 13 14.78 -0.79 1.60
C VAL A 13 16.13 -0.62 2.35
N LEU A 14 17.19 -1.33 1.94
CA LEU A 14 18.47 -1.35 2.67
C LEU A 14 19.46 -0.25 2.27
N LEU A 15 19.24 0.51 1.19
CA LEU A 15 20.20 1.52 0.70
C LEU A 15 19.94 2.96 1.22
N GLY A 16 18.78 3.24 1.82
CA GLY A 16 18.47 4.54 2.40
C GLY A 16 19.10 4.80 3.78
N VAL A 17 19.58 3.75 4.46
CA VAL A 17 20.06 3.83 5.86
C VAL A 17 21.44 4.50 5.95
N ALA A 18 22.25 4.48 4.87
CA ALA A 18 23.58 5.09 4.87
C ALA A 18 23.56 6.62 4.67
N HIS A 19 22.48 7.19 4.09
CA HIS A 19 22.36 8.63 3.84
C HIS A 19 21.46 9.35 4.86
N GLY A 20 20.74 8.60 5.71
CA GLY A 20 19.88 9.15 6.76
C GLY A 20 20.62 9.68 8.00
N ALA A 21 21.87 9.27 8.22
CA ALA A 21 22.66 9.68 9.39
C ALA A 21 23.03 11.18 9.39
N SER A 22 23.10 11.81 8.21
CA SER A 22 23.51 13.21 8.02
C SER A 22 22.35 14.20 7.91
N VAL A 23 21.11 13.74 7.74
CA VAL A 23 19.88 14.58 7.67
C VAL A 23 19.22 14.74 9.06
N ALA A 24 19.61 13.91 10.03
CA ALA A 24 19.08 13.87 11.39
C ALA A 24 19.38 15.11 12.26
N THR A 25 20.25 16.03 11.83
CA THR A 25 20.77 17.12 12.69
C THR A 25 19.99 18.45 12.60
N ALA A 26 19.14 18.64 11.58
CA ALA A 26 18.35 19.87 11.42
C ALA A 26 16.92 19.77 11.99
N GLY A 27 16.28 18.60 11.91
CA GLY A 27 14.93 18.35 12.43
C GLY A 27 14.86 17.93 13.91
N SER A 28 15.97 17.40 14.46
CA SER A 28 16.08 16.91 15.85
C SER A 28 16.03 18.00 16.91
N ARG A 29 16.18 19.27 16.54
CA ARG A 29 16.00 20.39 17.49
C ARG A 29 14.54 20.62 17.90
N TYR A 30 13.56 20.10 17.16
CA TYR A 30 12.13 20.29 17.43
C TYR A 30 11.47 19.12 18.17
N PHE A 31 12.07 17.93 18.10
CA PHE A 31 11.61 16.73 18.78
C PHE A 31 12.80 16.05 19.47
N ARG A 32 12.77 15.90 20.80
CA ARG A 32 13.77 15.15 21.57
C ARG A 32 13.58 13.65 21.34
N CYS A 33 14.00 13.17 20.17
CA CYS A 33 13.85 11.78 19.77
C CYS A 33 14.91 10.91 20.41
N THR A 34 14.50 9.75 20.91
CA THR A 34 15.41 8.79 21.54
C THR A 34 15.65 7.59 20.63
N VAL A 35 16.62 6.75 21.00
CA VAL A 35 16.90 5.50 20.30
C VAL A 35 15.68 4.55 20.37
N GLU A 36 14.92 4.60 21.46
CA GLU A 36 13.67 3.85 21.64
C GLU A 36 12.60 4.24 20.60
N ASP A 37 12.51 5.52 20.21
CA ASP A 37 11.58 5.95 19.15
C ASP A 37 11.95 5.30 17.80
N GLY A 38 13.25 5.20 17.50
CA GLY A 38 13.77 4.51 16.33
C GLY A 38 13.45 3.02 16.33
N PHE A 39 13.64 2.33 17.47
CA PHE A 39 13.27 0.92 17.62
C PHE A 39 11.76 0.70 17.48
N GLN A 40 10.94 1.61 18.01
CA GLN A 40 9.49 1.54 17.84
C GLN A 40 9.09 1.67 16.37
N ALA A 41 9.68 2.59 15.62
CA ALA A 41 9.44 2.73 14.18
C ALA A 41 9.83 1.46 13.41
N ALA A 42 11.02 0.90 13.69
CA ALA A 42 11.49 -0.34 13.07
C ALA A 42 10.54 -1.52 13.36
N LYS A 43 10.02 -1.61 14.60
CA LYS A 43 9.03 -2.63 14.98
C LYS A 43 7.74 -2.49 14.19
N CYS A 44 7.26 -1.28 13.95
CA CYS A 44 6.06 -1.05 13.14
C CYS A 44 6.30 -1.43 11.67
N LEU A 45 7.46 -1.09 11.12
CA LEU A 45 7.84 -1.49 9.76
C LEU A 45 7.91 -3.02 9.62
N SER A 46 8.51 -3.72 10.59
CA SER A 46 8.55 -5.19 10.61
C SER A 46 7.14 -5.81 10.63
N ARG A 47 6.19 -5.21 11.38
CA ARG A 47 4.79 -5.65 11.37
C ARG A 47 4.14 -5.43 10.00
N LEU A 48 4.41 -4.32 9.32
CA LEU A 48 3.91 -4.08 7.97
C LEU A 48 4.40 -5.14 6.99
N ILE A 49 5.70 -5.46 7.01
CA ILE A 49 6.30 -6.49 6.15
C ILE A 49 5.62 -7.84 6.37
N ASN A 50 5.47 -8.26 7.63
CA ASN A 50 4.79 -9.52 7.98
C ASN A 50 3.31 -9.54 7.52
N ILE A 51 2.61 -8.40 7.57
CA ILE A 51 1.24 -8.31 7.03
C ILE A 51 1.25 -8.51 5.51
N GLN A 52 2.19 -7.88 4.80
CA GLN A 52 2.31 -8.00 3.35
C GLN A 52 2.61 -9.44 2.93
N GLU A 53 3.55 -10.11 3.61
CA GLU A 53 3.86 -11.52 3.39
C GLU A 53 2.61 -12.40 3.57
N LYS A 54 1.84 -12.18 4.65
CA LYS A 54 0.59 -12.94 4.90
C LYS A 54 -0.47 -12.71 3.83
N VAL A 55 -0.60 -11.50 3.28
CA VAL A 55 -1.53 -11.23 2.17
C VAL A 55 -1.14 -12.02 0.92
N GLN A 56 0.15 -12.28 0.72
CA GLN A 56 0.66 -13.07 -0.41
C GLN A 56 0.53 -14.58 -0.18
N GLU A 57 0.81 -15.05 1.03
CA GLU A 57 0.85 -16.48 1.37
C GLU A 57 -0.52 -17.09 1.65
N HIS A 58 -1.44 -16.28 2.18
CA HIS A 58 -2.74 -16.77 2.63
C HIS A 58 -3.85 -16.31 1.69
N ASP A 59 -4.83 -17.21 1.48
CA ASP A 59 -6.05 -16.86 0.78
C ASP A 59 -6.86 -15.87 1.62
N MET A 60 -6.85 -14.60 1.21
CA MET A 60 -7.61 -13.53 1.85
C MET A 60 -9.13 -13.63 1.60
N ALA A 61 -9.60 -14.46 0.67
CA ALA A 61 -11.03 -14.77 0.55
C ALA A 61 -11.51 -15.68 1.70
N ASN A 62 -10.59 -16.38 2.37
CA ASN A 62 -10.92 -17.16 3.56
C ASN A 62 -11.25 -16.23 4.74
N GLN A 63 -12.43 -16.44 5.35
CA GLN A 63 -12.94 -15.60 6.44
C GLN A 63 -11.99 -15.53 7.66
N SER A 64 -11.32 -16.63 8.02
CA SER A 64 -10.38 -16.67 9.15
C SER A 64 -9.15 -15.82 8.85
N ASN A 65 -8.59 -15.95 7.65
CA ASN A 65 -7.45 -15.16 7.20
C ASN A 65 -7.79 -13.67 7.13
N MET A 66 -8.97 -13.33 6.58
CA MET A 66 -9.43 -11.93 6.52
C MET A 66 -9.63 -11.33 7.92
N LYS A 67 -10.20 -12.08 8.87
CA LYS A 67 -10.33 -11.63 10.27
C LYS A 67 -8.95 -11.38 10.91
N ASN A 68 -7.99 -12.27 10.66
CA ASN A 68 -6.62 -12.11 11.15
C ASN A 68 -5.93 -10.90 10.51
N PHE A 69 -6.15 -10.67 9.22
CA PHE A 69 -5.65 -9.51 8.49
C PHE A 69 -6.19 -8.20 9.07
N VAL A 70 -7.51 -8.08 9.27
CA VAL A 70 -8.13 -6.89 9.88
C VAL A 70 -7.57 -6.62 11.27
N SER A 71 -7.39 -7.67 12.08
CA SER A 71 -6.76 -7.54 13.40
C SER A 71 -5.31 -7.03 13.31
N ALA A 72 -4.54 -7.55 12.36
CA ALA A 72 -3.16 -7.12 12.13
C ALA A 72 -3.09 -5.67 11.66
N CYS A 73 -4.02 -5.23 10.80
CA CYS A 73 -4.20 -3.85 10.39
C CYS A 73 -4.43 -2.90 11.57
N ASN A 74 -5.34 -3.24 12.49
CA ASN A 74 -5.60 -2.43 13.69
C ASN A 74 -4.35 -2.35 14.60
N SER A 75 -3.63 -3.47 14.74
CA SER A 75 -2.37 -3.53 15.50
C SER A 75 -1.25 -2.71 14.85
N LEU A 76 -1.19 -2.68 13.52
CA LEU A 76 -0.23 -1.87 12.76
C LEU A 76 -0.54 -0.39 12.88
N HIS A 77 -1.81 0.00 12.69
CA HIS A 77 -2.27 1.37 12.88
C HIS A 77 -1.94 1.87 14.29
N THR A 78 -2.22 1.06 15.31
CA THR A 78 -1.84 1.36 16.71
C THR A 78 -0.34 1.46 16.90
N CYS A 79 0.46 0.70 16.15
CA CYS A 79 1.91 0.79 16.22
C CYS A 79 2.39 2.16 15.74
N PHE A 80 1.98 2.57 14.53
CA PHE A 80 2.33 3.87 13.97
C PHE A 80 1.73 5.04 14.75
N SER A 81 0.57 4.86 15.37
CA SER A 81 -0.06 5.92 16.19
C SER A 81 0.71 6.19 17.49
N ASN A 82 1.52 5.24 17.93
CA ASN A 82 2.39 5.38 19.11
C ASN A 82 3.79 5.87 18.78
N ILE A 83 4.17 5.95 17.49
CA ILE A 83 5.44 6.55 17.10
C ILE A 83 5.42 8.03 17.49
N ARG A 84 6.48 8.44 18.18
CA ARG A 84 6.83 9.82 18.42
C ARG A 84 7.85 10.23 17.36
N CYS A 85 8.13 11.52 17.23
CA CYS A 85 9.26 11.98 16.42
C CYS A 85 9.19 11.78 14.91
N ASP A 86 8.03 11.41 14.37
CA ASP A 86 7.86 11.30 12.92
C ASP A 86 6.95 12.42 12.41
N LYS A 87 7.52 13.34 11.64
CA LYS A 87 6.77 14.43 10.97
C LYS A 87 5.77 13.88 9.94
N ASN A 88 5.99 12.66 9.46
CA ASN A 88 5.16 11.98 8.49
C ASN A 88 4.19 10.99 9.15
N LYS A 89 4.01 11.04 10.48
CA LYS A 89 3.14 10.10 11.22
C LYS A 89 1.72 10.03 10.65
N GLU A 90 1.07 11.16 10.43
CA GLU A 90 -0.29 11.21 9.88
C GLU A 90 -0.34 10.59 8.47
N TYR A 91 0.69 10.85 7.67
CA TYR A 91 0.83 10.22 6.37
C TYR A 91 0.95 8.70 6.49
N MET A 92 1.80 8.21 7.40
CA MET A 92 1.99 6.77 7.63
C MET A 92 0.70 6.10 8.11
N LEU A 93 -0.03 6.74 9.04
CA LEU A 93 -1.33 6.26 9.49
C LEU A 93 -2.33 6.14 8.34
N LYS A 94 -2.47 7.20 7.54
CA LYS A 94 -3.36 7.20 6.37
C LYS A 94 -2.95 6.14 5.34
N SER A 95 -1.65 5.92 5.15
CA SER A 95 -1.14 4.90 4.24
C SER A 95 -1.44 3.49 4.73
N VAL A 96 -1.33 3.23 6.04
CA VAL A 96 -1.76 1.96 6.66
C VAL A 96 -3.27 1.76 6.48
N GLU A 97 -4.09 2.76 6.79
CA GLU A 97 -5.54 2.69 6.58
C GLU A 97 -5.88 2.35 5.13
N ASN A 98 -5.33 3.09 4.17
CA ASN A 98 -5.60 2.88 2.74
C ASN A 98 -5.16 1.49 2.26
N TYR A 99 -4.03 0.98 2.75
CA TYR A 99 -3.58 -0.38 2.40
C TYR A 99 -4.53 -1.44 2.96
N CYS A 100 -4.95 -1.28 4.21
CA CYS A 100 -5.89 -2.18 4.87
C CYS A 100 -7.26 -2.20 4.19
N GLU A 101 -7.79 -1.02 3.85
CA GLU A 101 -9.03 -0.87 3.08
C GLU A 101 -8.90 -1.46 1.67
N PHE A 102 -7.74 -1.28 1.03
CA PHE A 102 -7.48 -1.82 -0.30
C PHE A 102 -7.53 -3.36 -0.32
N VAL A 103 -6.81 -4.03 0.59
CA VAL A 103 -6.80 -5.49 0.66
C VAL A 103 -8.20 -6.02 0.97
N ALA A 104 -8.90 -5.40 1.93
CA ALA A 104 -10.27 -5.78 2.24
C ALA A 104 -11.20 -5.63 1.02
N TYR A 105 -11.11 -4.51 0.29
CA TYR A 105 -11.89 -4.29 -0.92
C TYR A 105 -11.59 -5.33 -2.00
N VAL A 106 -10.32 -5.58 -2.31
CA VAL A 106 -9.93 -6.49 -3.40
C VAL A 106 -10.34 -7.94 -3.14
N HIS A 107 -10.29 -8.38 -1.89
CA HIS A 107 -10.56 -9.78 -1.51
C HIS A 107 -11.96 -10.04 -0.97
N VAL A 108 -12.76 -9.00 -0.72
CA VAL A 108 -14.16 -9.14 -0.26
C VAL A 108 -15.11 -8.56 -1.30
N ASP A 109 -15.11 -7.24 -1.47
CA ASP A 109 -16.08 -6.55 -2.34
C ASP A 109 -15.83 -6.79 -3.83
N PHE A 110 -14.56 -6.94 -4.23
CA PHE A 110 -14.11 -7.07 -5.61
C PHE A 110 -13.61 -8.49 -5.94
N ALA A 111 -13.83 -9.46 -5.04
CA ALA A 111 -13.25 -10.80 -5.09
C ALA A 111 -13.55 -11.52 -6.41
N GLU A 112 -14.81 -11.51 -6.84
CA GLU A 112 -15.24 -12.17 -8.09
C GLU A 112 -14.56 -11.57 -9.32
N CYS A 113 -14.44 -10.24 -9.37
CA CYS A 113 -13.76 -9.58 -10.49
C CYS A 113 -12.24 -9.81 -10.45
N ASN A 114 -11.65 -9.77 -9.26
CA ASN A 114 -10.25 -10.09 -9.03
C ASN A 114 -9.90 -11.50 -9.54
N GLU A 115 -10.70 -12.50 -9.19
CA GLU A 115 -10.54 -13.88 -9.69
C GLU A 115 -10.61 -13.93 -11.23
N LYS A 116 -11.67 -13.35 -11.83
CA LYS A 116 -11.80 -13.28 -13.30
C LYS A 116 -10.63 -12.57 -13.98
N LEU A 117 -10.07 -11.51 -13.39
CA LEU A 117 -8.91 -10.81 -13.95
C LEU A 117 -7.63 -11.66 -13.87
N ASN A 118 -7.46 -12.41 -12.78
CA ASN A 118 -6.33 -13.30 -12.59
C ASN A 118 -6.38 -14.49 -13.57
N ASP A 119 -7.56 -15.09 -13.74
CA ASP A 119 -7.82 -16.20 -14.65
C ASP A 119 -7.66 -15.79 -16.11
N ASN A 120 -8.13 -14.59 -16.47
CA ASN A 120 -7.91 -14.02 -17.80
C ASN A 120 -6.47 -13.53 -18.04
N GLY A 121 -5.59 -13.63 -17.04
CA GLY A 121 -4.20 -13.24 -17.17
C GLY A 121 -3.99 -11.74 -17.39
N SER A 122 -4.84 -10.88 -16.81
CA SER A 122 -4.72 -9.42 -16.93
C SER A 122 -3.33 -8.96 -16.48
N LYS A 123 -2.50 -8.54 -17.44
CA LYS A 123 -1.18 -7.97 -17.16
C LYS A 123 -1.30 -6.61 -16.47
N CYS A 124 -2.37 -5.87 -16.76
CA CYS A 124 -2.63 -4.59 -16.11
C CYS A 124 -2.82 -4.77 -14.60
N PHE A 125 -3.57 -5.79 -14.19
CA PHE A 125 -3.85 -6.07 -12.79
C PHE A 125 -2.67 -6.76 -12.09
N LYS A 126 -2.09 -7.80 -12.70
CA LYS A 126 -0.97 -8.57 -12.11
C LYS A 126 0.28 -7.73 -11.81
N ASN A 127 0.58 -6.75 -12.67
CA ASN A 127 1.77 -5.91 -12.50
C ASN A 127 1.49 -4.61 -11.75
N TRP A 128 0.26 -4.40 -11.28
CA TRP A 128 -0.07 -3.21 -10.55
C TRP A 128 0.34 -3.39 -9.09
N GLU A 129 1.32 -2.59 -8.66
CA GLU A 129 1.85 -2.60 -7.31
C GLU A 129 1.21 -1.46 -6.51
N PRO A 130 0.13 -1.74 -5.77
CA PRO A 130 -0.48 -0.77 -4.86
C PRO A 130 0.39 -0.50 -3.64
N MET A 131 1.66 -0.90 -3.61
CA MET A 131 2.54 -0.73 -2.44
C MET A 131 3.60 0.37 -2.60
N SER A 132 3.73 1.01 -3.78
CA SER A 132 4.37 2.33 -3.88
C SER A 132 3.63 3.42 -3.07
N ILE A 133 2.45 3.05 -2.56
CA ILE A 133 1.42 3.85 -1.92
C ILE A 133 1.73 4.20 -0.45
N GLY A 134 2.77 3.61 0.14
CA GLY A 134 3.21 3.89 1.52
C GLY A 134 4.48 4.73 1.65
N ILE A 135 5.10 5.14 0.54
CA ILE A 135 6.36 5.90 0.58
C ILE A 135 6.01 7.39 0.75
N PRO A 136 6.55 8.10 1.76
CA PRO A 136 6.26 9.53 2.01
C PRO A 136 6.47 10.43 0.78
N ASP A 137 7.35 10.01 -0.13
CA ASP A 137 7.66 10.73 -1.35
C ASP A 137 6.83 10.21 -2.53
N MET A 138 5.51 10.41 -2.50
CA MET A 138 4.73 10.35 -3.74
C MET A 138 5.21 11.47 -4.66
N ASN A 139 6.07 11.11 -5.60
CA ASN A 139 6.58 11.98 -6.62
C ASN A 139 5.79 11.81 -7.92
N ASP A 140 6.04 12.71 -8.87
CA ASP A 140 5.45 12.69 -10.20
C ASP A 140 5.64 11.33 -10.91
N GLU A 141 6.74 10.61 -10.64
CA GLU A 141 7.00 9.29 -11.21
C GLU A 141 6.02 8.22 -10.70
N ILE A 142 5.73 8.19 -9.40
CA ILE A 142 4.75 7.26 -8.80
C ILE A 142 3.34 7.59 -9.32
N CYS A 143 3.00 8.88 -9.36
CA CYS A 143 1.72 9.34 -9.91
C CYS A 143 1.57 8.91 -11.38
N GLU A 144 2.59 9.14 -12.21
CA GLU A 144 2.60 8.73 -13.61
C GLU A 144 2.46 7.22 -13.76
N LYS A 145 3.13 6.41 -12.93
CA LYS A 145 2.98 4.94 -12.93
C LYS A 145 1.56 4.49 -12.60
N ILE A 146 0.87 5.17 -11.67
CA ILE A 146 -0.54 4.90 -11.36
C ILE A 146 -1.43 5.29 -12.54
N PHE A 147 -1.23 6.48 -13.12
CA PHE A 147 -2.07 6.97 -14.23
C PHE A 147 -1.87 6.20 -15.53
N LYS A 148 -0.64 5.89 -15.91
CA LYS A 148 -0.36 5.06 -17.09
C LYS A 148 -1.08 3.71 -17.01
N ARG A 149 -1.21 3.17 -15.80
CA ARG A 149 -1.94 1.92 -15.57
C ARG A 149 -3.44 2.09 -15.45
N LYS A 150 -3.94 3.28 -15.11
CA LYS A 150 -5.38 3.57 -15.00
C LYS A 150 -6.14 3.21 -16.27
N ASP A 151 -5.62 3.55 -17.45
CA ASP A 151 -6.30 3.23 -18.72
C ASP A 151 -6.24 1.74 -19.05
N CYS A 152 -5.10 1.09 -18.76
CA CYS A 152 -4.91 -0.35 -18.86
C CYS A 152 -5.93 -1.09 -17.96
N MET A 153 -5.98 -0.73 -16.68
CA MET A 153 -6.87 -1.31 -15.68
C MET A 153 -8.33 -1.04 -15.99
N LYS A 154 -8.68 0.17 -16.43
CA LYS A 154 -10.03 0.49 -16.89
C LYS A 154 -10.47 -0.45 -18.00
N LYS A 155 -9.63 -0.64 -19.01
CA LYS A 155 -9.94 -1.51 -20.16
C LYS A 155 -10.18 -2.94 -19.71
N ASP A 156 -9.28 -3.48 -18.89
CA ASP A 156 -9.36 -4.86 -18.42
C ASP A 156 -10.57 -5.08 -17.49
N ILE A 157 -10.78 -4.20 -16.50
CA ILE A 157 -11.91 -4.31 -15.57
C ILE A 157 -13.25 -4.14 -16.30
N VAL A 158 -13.38 -3.16 -17.20
CA VAL A 158 -14.63 -2.95 -17.95
C VAL A 158 -14.91 -4.14 -18.87
N LYS A 159 -13.89 -4.71 -19.52
CA LYS A 159 -14.05 -5.87 -20.41
C LYS A 159 -14.44 -7.13 -19.64
N THR A 160 -13.85 -7.34 -18.47
CA THR A 160 -14.01 -8.59 -17.71
C THR A 160 -15.19 -8.55 -16.73
N CYS A 161 -15.46 -7.40 -16.12
CA CYS A 161 -16.40 -7.26 -15.00
C CYS A 161 -17.43 -6.13 -15.19
N GLY A 162 -17.27 -5.30 -16.23
CA GLY A 162 -18.21 -4.25 -16.57
C GLY A 162 -17.93 -2.89 -15.92
N LYS A 163 -18.72 -1.89 -16.34
CA LYS A 163 -18.52 -0.48 -15.96
C LYS A 163 -18.78 -0.19 -14.47
N LYS A 164 -19.67 -0.97 -13.83
CA LYS A 164 -20.00 -0.82 -12.40
C LYS A 164 -18.79 -1.15 -11.52
N GLU A 165 -18.15 -2.28 -11.79
CA GLU A 165 -16.93 -2.70 -11.09
C GLU A 165 -15.78 -1.71 -11.29
N TRP A 166 -15.61 -1.19 -12.50
CA TRP A 166 -14.63 -0.13 -12.74
C TRP A 166 -14.92 1.14 -11.92
N ARG A 167 -16.19 1.56 -11.80
CA ARG A 167 -16.56 2.74 -11.02
C ARG A 167 -16.20 2.55 -9.54
N SER A 168 -16.60 1.41 -8.96
CA SER A 168 -16.29 1.06 -7.57
C SER A 168 -14.77 1.01 -7.35
N PHE A 169 -14.03 0.33 -8.23
CA PHE A 169 -12.57 0.24 -8.15
C PHE A 169 -11.92 1.62 -8.23
N ARG A 170 -12.36 2.47 -9.16
CA ARG A 170 -11.84 3.84 -9.27
C ARG A 170 -12.11 4.64 -8.00
N GLU A 171 -13.29 4.53 -7.41
CA GLU A 171 -13.69 5.31 -6.24
C GLU A 171 -12.99 4.88 -4.96
N LYS A 172 -12.91 3.56 -4.72
CA LYS A 172 -12.35 3.00 -3.49
C LYS A 172 -10.83 2.83 -3.53
N VAL A 173 -10.26 2.69 -4.73
CA VAL A 173 -8.83 2.41 -4.90
C VAL A 173 -8.13 3.59 -5.57
N ILE A 174 -8.44 3.91 -6.82
CA ILE A 174 -7.66 4.92 -7.56
C ILE A 174 -7.79 6.33 -6.97
N ASN A 175 -9.00 6.79 -6.64
CA ASN A 175 -9.27 8.16 -6.23
C ASN A 175 -8.57 8.54 -4.89
N PRO A 176 -8.59 7.72 -3.83
CA PRO A 176 -7.83 7.99 -2.61
C PRO A 176 -6.34 8.27 -2.85
N PHE A 177 -5.72 7.57 -3.80
CA PHE A 177 -4.32 7.79 -4.16
C PHE A 177 -4.14 8.97 -5.09
N ALA A 178 -5.04 9.12 -6.06
CA ALA A 178 -4.98 10.20 -7.02
C ALA A 178 -5.08 11.58 -6.34
N LYS A 179 -5.84 11.72 -5.24
CA LYS A 179 -5.91 12.97 -4.46
C LYS A 179 -4.54 13.46 -3.94
N LYS A 180 -3.53 12.58 -3.87
CA LYS A 180 -2.16 12.92 -3.47
C LYS A 180 -1.25 13.31 -4.66
N CYS A 181 -1.75 13.25 -5.89
CA CYS A 181 -1.08 13.71 -7.11
C CYS A 181 -1.61 15.10 -7.51
N ASP A 182 -0.75 16.08 -7.81
CA ASP A 182 -1.21 17.34 -8.45
C ASP A 182 -1.57 17.07 -9.91
N PHE A 183 -2.86 16.97 -10.16
CA PHE A 183 -3.42 16.66 -11.47
C PHE A 183 -3.15 17.71 -12.54
N ARG A 184 -2.70 18.93 -12.18
CA ARG A 184 -2.46 19.99 -13.18
C ARG A 184 -1.29 19.68 -14.12
N ARG A 185 -0.52 18.62 -13.86
CA ARG A 185 0.63 18.19 -14.68
C ARG A 185 0.31 17.05 -15.66
N TYR A 186 -0.92 16.51 -15.69
CA TYR A 186 -1.30 15.34 -16.50
C TYR A 186 -2.63 15.51 -17.25
#